data_AF-A0A3B9MCP9-F1
#
_entry.id   AF-A0A3B9MCP9-F1
#
_cell.length_a   1.000
_cell.length_b   1.000
_cell.length_c   1.000
_cell.angle_alpha   90.00
_cell.angle_beta   90.00
_cell.angle_gamma   90.00
#
_symmetry.space_group_name_H-M   'P 1'
#
loop_
_entity.id
_entity.type
_entity.pdbx_description
1 polymer ?
#
loop_
_entity_poly.entity_id
_entity_poly.type
_entity_poly.pdbx_seq_one_letter_code
_entity_poly.pdbx_strand_id
1 'polypeptide(L)'
;MEAIQIAAAWANRFLLVAQRHDVDIRQALDFNDDSAQRWRSLAATGKLHSPGAIDLFVFRRGQYAGMPPFAIGRTAYDNWLLWKTASSGIPLIDATEYFTLIHQNHDYSHAPTVDTWHGVEASDNRKWIEHWTNYYTITHANWKLGADGQIARATGWRYRMAGPRQAFSHVLRATRTLRSRIRTWRLSRRFRPSQDQRS
;
A
#
# COMPACT_ATOMS: atom_id res chain seq x y z
N MET A 1 -20.33 9.68 -4.82
CA MET A 1 -20.00 11.08 -4.49
C MET A 1 -20.08 11.37 -2.99
N GLU A 2 -20.95 10.70 -2.24
CA GLU A 2 -21.16 10.93 -0.82
C GLU A 2 -19.89 10.84 0.06
N ALA A 3 -19.08 9.78 -0.05
CA ALA A 3 -17.81 9.68 0.68
C ALA A 3 -16.85 10.85 0.44
N ILE A 4 -16.82 11.38 -0.78
CA ILE A 4 -15.98 12.54 -1.13
C ILE A 4 -16.50 13.78 -0.40
N GLN A 5 -17.82 13.97 -0.35
CA GLN A 5 -18.46 15.06 0.36
C GLN A 5 -18.24 14.95 1.88
N ILE A 6 -18.37 13.75 2.45
CA ILE A 6 -18.07 13.48 3.87
C ILE A 6 -16.63 13.87 4.18
N ALA A 7 -15.65 13.37 3.43
CA ALA A 7 -14.24 13.67 3.65
C ALA A 7 -13.94 15.18 3.47
N ALA A 8 -14.54 15.81 2.45
CA ALA A 8 -14.37 17.23 2.18
C ALA A 8 -15.06 18.14 3.21
N ALA A 9 -16.14 17.71 3.84
CA ALA A 9 -16.75 18.43 4.96
C ALA A 9 -15.91 18.26 6.25
N TRP A 10 -15.28 17.09 6.41
CA TRP A 10 -14.57 16.73 7.64
C TRP A 10 -13.16 17.33 7.74
N ALA A 11 -12.42 17.48 6.64
CA ALA A 11 -11.07 18.06 6.67
C ALA A 11 -10.72 18.95 5.47
N ASN A 12 -9.98 20.03 5.73
CA ASN A 12 -9.45 20.93 4.70
C ASN A 12 -8.38 20.28 3.81
N ARG A 13 -7.68 19.25 4.28
CA ARG A 13 -6.73 18.45 3.50
C ARG A 13 -6.92 17.00 3.90
N PHE A 14 -6.85 16.09 2.94
CA PHE A 14 -6.97 14.65 3.17
C PHE A 14 -6.47 13.89 1.95
N LEU A 15 -6.14 12.62 2.14
CA LEU A 15 -6.08 11.62 1.07
C LEU A 15 -7.05 10.50 1.43
N LEU A 16 -8.08 10.33 0.61
CA LEU A 16 -9.07 9.26 0.74
C LEU A 16 -8.73 8.19 -0.29
N VAL A 17 -8.54 6.97 0.20
CA VAL A 17 -8.13 5.79 -0.57
C VAL A 17 -9.00 4.60 -0.19
N ALA A 18 -9.07 3.58 -1.03
CA ALA A 18 -9.74 2.33 -0.70
C ALA A 18 -9.05 1.16 -1.43
N GLN A 19 -9.14 -0.03 -0.84
CA GLN A 19 -8.72 -1.27 -1.50
C GLN A 19 -9.70 -1.66 -2.60
N ARG A 20 -9.20 -2.36 -3.61
CA ARG A 20 -9.98 -2.91 -4.71
C ARG A 20 -10.34 -4.38 -4.52
N HIS A 21 -11.46 -4.77 -5.10
CA HIS A 21 -11.88 -6.14 -5.31
C HIS A 21 -11.49 -6.56 -6.73
N ASP A 22 -10.70 -7.62 -6.81
CA ASP A 22 -10.28 -8.21 -8.07
C ASP A 22 -11.34 -9.18 -8.53
N VAL A 23 -11.89 -8.92 -9.71
CA VAL A 23 -12.99 -9.69 -10.26
C VAL A 23 -12.67 -10.11 -11.69
N ASP A 24 -12.98 -11.37 -12.00
CA ASP A 24 -12.97 -11.87 -13.38
C ASP A 24 -14.20 -11.37 -14.13
N ILE A 25 -14.04 -10.28 -14.89
CA ILE A 25 -15.11 -9.73 -15.74
C ILE A 25 -14.80 -10.13 -17.17
N ARG A 26 -15.64 -10.99 -17.77
CA ARG A 26 -15.48 -11.50 -19.15
C ARG A 26 -16.58 -11.04 -20.11
N GLN A 27 -17.53 -10.29 -19.59
CA GLN A 27 -18.69 -9.79 -20.32
C GLN A 27 -18.68 -8.26 -20.31
N ALA A 28 -19.34 -7.63 -21.28
CA ALA A 28 -19.52 -6.19 -21.28
C ALA A 28 -20.30 -5.77 -20.02
N LEU A 29 -19.86 -4.68 -19.38
CA LEU A 29 -20.58 -4.09 -18.25
C LEU A 29 -21.62 -3.10 -18.77
N ASP A 30 -22.84 -3.25 -18.28
CA ASP A 30 -23.88 -2.23 -18.44
C ASP A 30 -23.70 -1.12 -17.40
N PHE A 31 -24.00 0.11 -17.80
CA PHE A 31 -23.95 1.31 -16.94
C PHE A 31 -25.32 2.01 -16.89
N ASN A 32 -26.35 1.26 -16.52
CA ASN A 32 -27.72 1.77 -16.27
C ASN A 32 -28.02 1.89 -14.75
N ASP A 33 -29.19 2.43 -14.40
CA ASP A 33 -29.57 2.73 -13.01
C ASP A 33 -29.55 1.51 -12.07
N ASP A 34 -29.83 0.30 -12.58
CA ASP A 34 -29.81 -0.95 -11.80
C ASP A 34 -28.42 -1.58 -11.67
N SER A 35 -27.40 -0.98 -12.30
CA SER A 35 -26.06 -1.58 -12.36
C SER A 35 -25.36 -1.58 -11.00
N ALA A 36 -25.69 -0.64 -10.10
CA ALA A 36 -25.08 -0.55 -8.79
C ALA A 36 -25.26 -1.83 -7.95
N GLN A 37 -26.46 -2.41 -7.95
CA GLN A 37 -26.71 -3.67 -7.23
C GLN A 37 -25.98 -4.84 -7.88
N ARG A 38 -26.00 -4.91 -9.22
CA ARG A 38 -25.27 -5.93 -9.99
C ARG A 38 -23.76 -5.87 -9.72
N TRP A 39 -23.18 -4.67 -9.69
CA TRP A 39 -21.77 -4.46 -9.39
C TRP A 39 -21.42 -4.85 -7.96
N ARG A 40 -22.28 -4.58 -6.96
CA ARG A 40 -22.07 -5.09 -5.59
C ARG A 40 -22.05 -6.61 -5.54
N SER A 41 -23.01 -7.26 -6.21
CA SER A 41 -23.04 -8.73 -6.32
C SER A 41 -21.79 -9.26 -7.03
N LEU A 42 -21.33 -8.58 -8.07
CA LEU A 42 -20.11 -8.92 -8.80
C LEU A 42 -18.85 -8.75 -7.93
N ALA A 43 -18.74 -7.68 -7.15
CA ALA A 43 -17.62 -7.47 -6.23
C ALA A 43 -17.55 -8.55 -5.14
N ALA A 44 -18.71 -9.09 -4.74
CA ALA A 44 -18.79 -10.16 -3.75
C ALA A 44 -18.27 -11.51 -4.28
N THR A 45 -18.19 -11.71 -5.60
CA THR A 45 -17.53 -12.88 -6.19
C THR A 45 -16.02 -12.70 -6.31
N GLY A 46 -15.54 -11.45 -6.22
CA GLY A 46 -14.13 -11.12 -6.27
C GLY A 46 -13.39 -11.28 -4.95
N LYS A 47 -12.10 -10.96 -4.99
CA LYS A 47 -11.22 -10.99 -3.82
C LYS A 47 -10.75 -9.59 -3.48
N LEU A 48 -10.93 -9.17 -2.23
CA LEU A 48 -10.30 -7.95 -1.73
C LEU A 48 -8.76 -8.09 -1.83
N HIS A 49 -8.13 -7.26 -2.66
CA HIS A 49 -6.69 -7.35 -2.92
C HIS A 49 -5.88 -6.89 -1.70
N SER A 50 -4.59 -7.23 -1.68
CA SER A 50 -3.60 -6.73 -0.73
C SER A 50 -3.70 -5.21 -0.46
N PRO A 51 -3.35 -4.74 0.75
CA PRO A 51 -3.36 -3.32 1.11
C PRO A 51 -2.53 -2.35 0.25
N GLY A 52 -1.62 -2.85 -0.58
CA GLY A 52 -0.84 -2.03 -1.52
C GLY A 52 -1.54 -1.79 -2.86
N ALA A 53 -2.63 -2.50 -3.16
CA ALA A 53 -3.38 -2.37 -4.40
C ALA A 53 -4.47 -1.30 -4.20
N ILE A 54 -4.18 -0.08 -4.66
CA ILE A 54 -5.01 1.11 -4.45
C ILE A 54 -5.18 1.82 -5.79
N ASP A 55 -6.42 1.94 -6.24
CA ASP A 55 -6.76 2.56 -7.54
C ASP A 55 -7.52 3.88 -7.38
N LEU A 56 -7.94 4.22 -6.15
CA LEU A 56 -8.68 5.44 -5.84
C LEU A 56 -7.81 6.37 -5.00
N PHE A 57 -7.59 7.59 -5.49
CA PHE A 57 -6.90 8.66 -4.77
C PHE A 57 -7.72 9.94 -4.86
N VAL A 58 -8.40 10.31 -3.77
CA VAL A 58 -9.16 11.56 -3.69
C VAL A 58 -8.47 12.51 -2.73
N PHE A 59 -8.15 13.70 -3.20
CA PHE A 59 -7.48 14.75 -2.45
C PHE A 59 -7.84 16.12 -3.02
N ARG A 60 -7.56 17.19 -2.28
CA ARG A 60 -7.84 18.56 -2.76
C ARG A 60 -6.84 19.02 -3.81
N ARG A 61 -7.32 19.76 -4.80
CA ARG A 61 -6.48 20.44 -5.79
C ARG A 61 -5.36 21.23 -5.08
N GLY A 62 -4.13 21.11 -5.59
CA GLY A 62 -2.96 21.78 -5.04
C GLY A 62 -2.29 21.10 -3.85
N GLN A 63 -2.89 20.05 -3.25
CA GLN A 63 -2.30 19.36 -2.08
C GLN A 63 -0.90 18.80 -2.35
N TYR A 64 -0.61 18.42 -3.60
CA TYR A 64 0.67 17.88 -4.06
C TYR A 64 1.34 18.74 -5.13
N ALA A 65 1.22 20.07 -5.05
CA ALA A 65 1.86 20.98 -6.01
C ALA A 65 3.39 20.81 -6.11
N GLY A 66 4.05 20.30 -5.06
CA GLY A 66 5.47 19.96 -5.04
C GLY A 66 5.77 18.47 -5.18
N MET A 67 4.88 17.69 -5.81
CA MET A 67 5.15 16.29 -6.09
C MET A 67 6.38 16.17 -7.02
N PRO A 68 7.33 15.27 -6.71
CA PRO A 68 8.41 14.94 -7.63
C PRO A 68 7.87 14.50 -9.01
N PRO A 69 8.69 14.57 -10.09
CA PRO A 69 8.29 14.20 -11.44
C PRO A 69 8.20 12.68 -11.60
N PHE A 70 7.26 12.05 -10.90
CA PHE A 70 6.98 10.63 -11.04
C PHE A 70 6.41 10.31 -12.42
N ALA A 71 6.90 9.23 -13.02
CA ALA A 71 6.21 8.59 -14.13
C ALA A 71 4.93 7.93 -13.60
N ILE A 72 3.77 8.39 -14.07
CA ILE A 72 2.46 7.84 -13.71
C ILE A 72 2.23 6.51 -14.45
N GLY A 73 1.55 5.57 -13.81
CA GLY A 73 1.38 4.21 -14.34
C GLY A 73 2.60 3.30 -14.14
N ARG A 74 3.53 3.70 -13.26
CA ARG A 74 4.66 2.90 -12.78
C ARG A 74 4.60 2.78 -11.28
N THR A 75 5.31 1.82 -10.71
CA THR A 75 5.33 1.64 -9.26
C THR A 75 5.91 2.86 -8.52
N ALA A 76 5.61 2.94 -7.22
CA ALA A 76 6.18 3.83 -6.21
C ALA A 76 5.56 5.23 -6.06
N TYR A 77 4.97 5.84 -7.10
CA TYR A 77 4.33 7.16 -6.90
C TYR A 77 3.12 7.08 -5.96
N ASP A 78 2.34 6.00 -6.06
CA ASP A 78 1.21 5.68 -5.21
C ASP A 78 1.62 5.52 -3.74
N ASN A 79 2.68 4.75 -3.49
CA ASN A 79 3.22 4.59 -2.15
C ASN A 79 3.74 5.92 -1.58
N TRP A 80 4.38 6.74 -2.42
CA TRP A 80 4.85 8.06 -2.04
C TRP A 80 3.70 8.98 -1.61
N LEU A 81 2.56 8.96 -2.32
CA LEU A 81 1.40 9.76 -1.96
C LEU A 81 0.89 9.42 -0.55
N LEU A 82 0.80 8.12 -0.24
CA LEU A 82 0.38 7.66 1.09
C LEU A 82 1.37 8.09 2.17
N TRP A 83 2.66 7.88 1.94
CA TRP A 83 3.71 8.27 2.87
C TRP A 83 3.74 9.77 3.08
N LYS A 84 3.75 10.56 2.01
CA LYS A 84 3.82 12.01 2.09
C LYS A 84 2.63 12.58 2.83
N THR A 85 1.44 12.04 2.62
CA THR A 85 0.22 12.41 3.35
C THR A 85 0.39 12.15 4.85
N ALA A 86 0.65 10.89 5.22
CA ALA A 86 0.68 10.47 6.60
C ALA A 86 1.84 11.12 7.39
N SER A 87 3.02 11.21 6.78
CA SER A 87 4.20 11.86 7.39
C SER A 87 4.04 13.38 7.55
N SER A 88 3.20 14.02 6.74
CA SER A 88 2.89 15.46 6.85
C SER A 88 1.73 15.75 7.83
N GLY A 89 1.27 14.75 8.59
CA GLY A 89 0.14 14.88 9.52
C GLY A 89 -1.21 15.10 8.84
N ILE A 90 -1.28 14.97 7.51
CA ILE A 90 -2.54 15.07 6.76
C ILE A 90 -3.33 13.77 7.00
N PRO A 91 -4.65 13.84 7.17
CA PRO A 91 -5.49 12.65 7.24
C PRO A 91 -5.33 11.73 6.02
N LEU A 92 -4.86 10.51 6.25
CA LEU A 92 -4.93 9.40 5.32
C LEU A 92 -6.13 8.54 5.74
N ILE A 93 -7.19 8.57 4.94
CA ILE A 93 -8.49 7.98 5.24
C ILE A 93 -8.66 6.71 4.39
N ASP A 94 -8.76 5.56 5.06
CA ASP A 94 -9.14 4.30 4.46
C ASP A 94 -10.67 4.18 4.39
N ALA A 95 -11.22 4.24 3.17
CA ALA A 95 -12.64 4.12 2.90
C ALA A 95 -13.03 2.76 2.31
N THR A 96 -12.22 1.72 2.53
CA THR A 96 -12.51 0.36 2.06
C THR A 96 -13.84 -0.18 2.60
N GLU A 97 -14.27 0.23 3.80
CA GLU A 97 -15.56 -0.19 4.36
C GLU A 97 -16.76 0.53 3.72
N TYR A 98 -16.52 1.65 3.03
CA TYR A 98 -17.57 2.47 2.42
C TYR A 98 -17.64 2.31 0.90
N PHE A 99 -16.49 2.17 0.23
CA PHE A 99 -16.43 1.94 -1.22
C PHE A 99 -16.36 0.46 -1.56
N THR A 100 -17.12 0.09 -2.59
CA THR A 100 -16.90 -1.16 -3.33
C THR A 100 -16.16 -0.82 -4.63
N LEU A 101 -14.82 -0.83 -4.59
CA LEU A 101 -14.00 -0.65 -5.80
C LEU A 101 -13.83 -1.98 -6.50
N ILE A 102 -14.15 -2.04 -7.79
CA ILE A 102 -14.01 -3.23 -8.62
C ILE A 102 -12.88 -2.99 -9.60
N HIS A 103 -11.95 -3.92 -9.66
CA HIS A 103 -10.89 -3.98 -10.65
C HIS A 103 -11.04 -5.26 -11.45
N GLN A 104 -11.22 -5.11 -12.76
CA GLN A 104 -11.25 -6.24 -13.67
C GLN A 104 -9.86 -6.85 -13.73
N ASN A 105 -9.75 -8.15 -13.47
CA ASN A 105 -8.51 -8.88 -13.73
C ASN A 105 -8.16 -8.76 -15.20
N HIS A 106 -6.97 -8.23 -15.48
CA HIS A 106 -6.42 -8.13 -16.81
C HIS A 106 -4.95 -8.55 -16.78
N ASP A 107 -4.48 -9.11 -17.88
CA ASP A 107 -3.05 -9.27 -18.09
C ASP A 107 -2.44 -7.93 -18.57
N TYR A 108 -1.13 -7.79 -18.42
CA TYR A 108 -0.40 -6.64 -18.95
C TYR A 108 -0.07 -6.82 -20.44
N SER A 109 -0.82 -7.66 -21.17
CA SER A 109 -0.60 -7.94 -22.60
C SER A 109 -0.71 -6.68 -23.48
N HIS A 110 -1.39 -5.65 -22.99
CA HIS A 110 -1.50 -4.34 -23.63
C HIS A 110 -0.23 -3.48 -23.52
N ALA A 111 0.71 -3.84 -22.65
CA ALA A 111 1.99 -3.14 -22.45
C ALA A 111 3.19 -4.12 -22.52
N PRO A 112 3.32 -4.93 -23.59
CA PRO A 112 4.27 -6.05 -23.62
C PRO A 112 5.73 -5.60 -23.66
N THR A 113 5.98 -4.35 -24.09
CA THR A 113 7.32 -3.78 -24.26
C THR A 113 7.77 -2.88 -23.11
N VAL A 114 6.89 -2.63 -22.13
CA VAL A 114 7.17 -1.69 -21.04
C VAL A 114 7.16 -2.42 -19.72
N ASP A 115 8.34 -2.58 -19.12
CA ASP A 115 8.44 -3.13 -17.77
C ASP A 115 7.94 -2.11 -16.75
N THR A 116 6.66 -2.24 -16.38
CA THR A 116 5.97 -1.35 -15.44
C THR A 116 6.51 -1.46 -14.02
N TRP A 117 7.20 -2.57 -13.70
CA TRP A 117 7.71 -2.87 -12.37
C TRP A 117 9.17 -2.49 -12.25
N HIS A 118 10.05 -2.88 -13.18
CA HIS A 118 11.50 -2.69 -13.06
C HIS A 118 12.13 -1.89 -14.21
N GLY A 119 11.32 -1.34 -15.12
CA GLY A 119 11.80 -0.45 -16.18
C GLY A 119 12.43 0.83 -15.65
N VAL A 120 13.07 1.58 -16.54
CA VAL A 120 13.83 2.81 -16.22
C VAL A 120 12.96 3.82 -15.46
N GLU A 121 11.73 4.06 -15.93
CA GLU A 121 10.79 4.97 -15.28
C GLU A 121 10.41 4.51 -13.85
N ALA A 122 10.20 3.21 -13.65
CA ALA A 122 9.94 2.67 -12.32
C ALA A 122 11.19 2.78 -11.43
N SER A 123 12.39 2.57 -11.97
CA SER A 123 13.66 2.77 -11.26
C SER A 123 13.84 4.23 -10.83
N ASP A 124 13.52 5.18 -11.71
CA ASP A 124 13.58 6.61 -11.42
C ASP A 124 12.56 7.02 -10.34
N ASN A 125 11.33 6.50 -10.41
CA ASN A 125 10.33 6.71 -9.35
C ASN A 125 10.86 6.29 -7.96
N ARG A 126 11.60 5.18 -7.87
CA ARG A 126 12.14 4.70 -6.57
C ARG A 126 13.14 5.67 -5.95
N LYS A 127 13.82 6.50 -6.75
CA LYS A 127 14.76 7.51 -6.23
C LYS A 127 14.03 8.57 -5.39
N TRP A 128 12.78 8.89 -5.75
CA TRP A 128 11.96 9.88 -5.06
C TRP A 128 11.27 9.38 -3.78
N ILE A 129 11.25 8.07 -3.56
CA ILE A 129 10.79 7.49 -2.30
C ILE A 129 11.79 7.76 -1.14
N GLU A 130 13.03 8.15 -1.47
CA GLU A 130 14.15 8.42 -0.56
C GLU A 130 14.63 7.18 0.22
N HIS A 131 13.74 6.50 0.94
CA HIS A 131 14.07 5.34 1.76
C HIS A 131 12.98 4.26 1.69
N TRP A 132 13.38 2.98 1.69
CA TRP A 132 12.47 1.82 1.56
C TRP A 132 11.35 1.75 2.62
N THR A 133 11.49 2.46 3.74
CA THR A 133 10.45 2.55 4.78
C THR A 133 9.29 3.45 4.39
N ASN A 134 9.45 4.24 3.33
CA ASN A 134 8.45 5.19 2.84
C ASN A 134 7.51 4.53 1.81
N TYR A 135 7.64 3.22 1.57
CA TYR A 135 6.65 2.46 0.80
C TYR A 135 5.38 2.21 1.63
N TYR A 136 4.56 3.24 1.77
CA TYR A 136 3.31 3.13 2.52
C TYR A 136 2.23 2.44 1.68
N THR A 137 1.41 1.68 2.37
CA THR A 137 0.20 1.00 1.89
C THR A 137 -1.00 1.49 2.71
N ILE A 138 -2.23 1.10 2.36
CA ILE A 138 -3.43 1.58 3.06
C ILE A 138 -3.43 1.26 4.57
N THR A 139 -2.66 0.26 5.01
CA THR A 139 -2.50 -0.03 6.44
C THR A 139 -1.81 1.09 7.22
N HIS A 140 -1.20 2.07 6.56
CA HIS A 140 -0.64 3.25 7.22
C HIS A 140 -1.66 4.37 7.40
N ALA A 141 -2.92 4.16 7.01
CA ALA A 141 -4.01 5.10 7.27
C ALA A 141 -4.17 5.33 8.78
N ASN A 142 -4.34 6.60 9.15
CA ASN A 142 -4.59 7.03 10.53
C ASN A 142 -6.08 7.25 10.81
N TRP A 143 -6.91 7.22 9.78
CA TRP A 143 -8.36 7.34 9.83
C TRP A 143 -9.02 6.30 8.92
N LYS A 144 -10.26 5.95 9.23
CA LYS A 144 -11.12 5.13 8.38
C LYS A 144 -12.49 5.78 8.21
N LEU A 145 -13.09 5.63 7.04
CA LEU A 145 -14.49 5.93 6.79
C LEU A 145 -15.26 4.61 6.87
N GLY A 146 -16.07 4.45 7.91
CA GLY A 146 -16.90 3.25 8.12
C GLY A 146 -18.09 3.21 7.18
N ALA A 147 -18.70 2.03 7.02
CA ALA A 147 -19.89 1.83 6.19
C ALA A 147 -21.11 2.68 6.61
N ASP A 148 -21.10 3.17 7.86
CA ASP A 148 -22.07 4.09 8.44
C ASP A 148 -21.84 5.56 8.07
N GLY A 149 -20.81 5.85 7.26
CA GLY A 149 -20.45 7.22 6.87
C GLY A 149 -19.66 7.98 7.93
N GLN A 150 -19.25 7.35 9.03
CA GLN A 150 -18.49 8.01 10.09
C GLN A 150 -16.99 7.89 9.86
N ILE A 151 -16.27 9.01 10.07
CA ILE A 151 -14.81 9.02 10.08
C ILE A 151 -14.31 8.82 11.51
N ALA A 152 -13.55 7.75 11.72
CA ALA A 152 -13.00 7.38 13.02
C ALA A 152 -11.50 7.04 12.92
N ARG A 153 -10.82 6.99 14.07
CA ARG A 153 -9.40 6.59 14.12
C ARG A 153 -9.22 5.15 13.64
N ALA A 154 -8.22 4.93 12.79
CA ALA A 154 -7.86 3.60 12.31
C ALA A 154 -7.02 2.86 13.38
N THR A 155 -7.68 2.21 14.34
CA THR A 155 -7.02 1.59 15.52
C THR A 155 -6.87 0.07 15.44
N GLY A 156 -7.44 -0.57 14.42
CA GLY A 156 -7.36 -2.01 14.24
C GLY A 156 -5.93 -2.55 14.12
N TRP A 157 -5.74 -3.83 14.43
CA TRP A 157 -4.43 -4.51 14.44
C TRP A 157 -3.64 -4.31 13.14
N ARG A 158 -4.34 -4.35 11.98
CA ARG A 158 -3.73 -4.12 10.66
C ARG A 158 -3.02 -2.77 10.53
N TYR A 159 -3.55 -1.73 11.17
CA TYR A 159 -2.98 -0.38 11.11
C TYR A 159 -1.83 -0.21 12.10
N ARG A 160 -1.96 -0.79 13.29
CA ARG A 160 -0.94 -0.73 14.35
C ARG A 160 0.36 -1.45 13.97
N MET A 161 0.25 -2.55 13.23
CA MET A 161 1.41 -3.29 12.72
C MET A 161 2.13 -2.60 11.55
N ALA A 162 1.51 -1.62 10.91
CA ALA A 162 2.13 -0.84 9.85
C ALA A 162 3.14 0.21 10.37
N GLY A 163 3.37 0.25 11.69
CA GLY A 163 4.18 1.26 12.38
C GLY A 163 5.56 1.54 11.76
N PRO A 164 6.12 2.74 12.02
CA PRO A 164 7.20 3.32 11.25
C PRO A 164 8.44 2.43 11.31
N ARG A 165 8.71 1.78 10.18
CA ARG A 165 9.86 0.90 10.02
C ARG A 165 11.19 1.63 10.15
N GLN A 166 11.23 2.97 10.16
CA GLN A 166 12.48 3.74 10.29
C GLN A 166 13.19 3.52 11.62
N ALA A 167 12.54 3.78 12.76
CA ALA A 167 13.18 3.60 14.08
C ALA A 167 13.62 2.14 14.29
N PHE A 168 12.77 1.19 13.92
CA PHE A 168 13.10 -0.23 13.95
C PHE A 168 14.24 -0.59 12.96
N SER A 169 14.30 0.04 11.78
CA SER A 169 15.38 -0.17 10.81
C SER A 169 16.73 0.37 11.29
N HIS A 170 16.73 1.50 12.01
CA HIS A 170 17.94 2.03 12.65
C HIS A 170 18.43 1.07 13.74
N VAL A 171 17.53 0.56 14.58
CA VAL A 171 17.84 -0.47 15.58
C VAL A 171 18.33 -1.77 14.92
N LEU A 172 17.70 -2.21 13.83
CA LEU A 172 18.13 -3.37 13.06
C LEU A 172 19.51 -3.17 12.43
N ARG A 173 19.82 -1.98 11.89
CA ARG A 173 21.17 -1.66 11.39
C ARG A 173 22.21 -1.64 12.51
N ALA A 174 21.90 -1.02 13.65
CA ALA A 174 22.79 -0.97 14.81
C ALA A 174 23.11 -2.38 15.35
N THR A 175 22.18 -3.32 15.23
CA THR A 175 22.34 -4.72 15.67
C THR A 175 22.94 -5.63 14.61
N ARG A 176 23.32 -5.13 13.42
CA ARG A 176 23.86 -5.93 12.30
C ARG A 176 25.17 -6.65 12.69
N THR A 177 26.08 -5.95 13.37
CA THR A 177 27.36 -6.52 13.85
C THR A 177 27.13 -7.62 14.88
N LEU A 178 26.24 -7.39 15.85
CA LEU A 178 25.91 -8.39 16.89
C LEU A 178 25.28 -9.65 16.27
N ARG A 179 24.33 -9.49 15.34
CA ARG A 179 23.70 -10.60 14.63
C ARG A 179 24.66 -11.37 13.73
N SER A 180 25.60 -10.68 13.08
CA SER A 180 26.65 -11.34 12.30
C SER A 180 27.56 -12.21 13.17
N ARG A 181 27.93 -11.73 14.37
CA ARG A 181 28.75 -12.45 15.36
C ARG A 181 28.05 -13.68 15.93
N ILE A 182 26.75 -13.58 16.23
CA ILE A 182 25.95 -14.72 16.70
C ILE A 182 25.82 -15.78 15.59
N ARG A 183 25.67 -15.36 14.32
CA ARG A 183 25.58 -16.27 13.17
C ARG A 183 26.90 -17.03 12.95
N THR A 184 28.04 -16.34 12.98
CA THR A 184 29.36 -16.99 12.89
C THR A 184 29.64 -17.89 14.10
N TRP A 185 29.27 -17.49 15.31
CA TRP A 185 29.42 -18.32 16.51
C TRP A 185 28.56 -19.60 16.48
N ARG A 186 27.34 -19.54 15.93
CA ARG A 186 26.51 -20.74 15.71
C ARG A 186 27.09 -21.66 14.63
N LEU A 187 27.69 -21.10 13.58
CA LEU A 187 28.36 -21.88 12.53
C LEU A 187 29.64 -22.56 13.03
N SER A 188 30.43 -21.89 13.87
CA SER A 188 31.65 -22.46 14.47
C SER A 188 31.37 -23.57 15.49
N ARG A 189 30.15 -23.65 16.03
CA ARG A 189 29.70 -24.78 16.88
C ARG A 189 29.18 -25.98 16.08
N ARG A 190 28.79 -25.79 14.81
CA ARG A 190 28.40 -26.89 13.90
C ARG A 190 29.61 -27.59 13.26
N PHE A 191 30.77 -26.92 13.21
CA PHE A 191 32.05 -27.50 12.78
C PHE A 191 33.01 -27.59 13.97
N ARG A 192 32.75 -28.51 14.91
CA ARG A 192 33.81 -29.08 15.74
C ARG A 192 34.14 -30.46 15.14
N PRO A 193 35.35 -30.69 14.61
CA PRO A 193 35.76 -32.04 14.26
C PRO A 193 35.76 -32.87 15.55
N SER A 194 35.12 -34.04 15.52
CA SER A 194 35.27 -35.04 16.58
C SER A 194 36.74 -35.43 16.67
N GLN A 195 37.42 -34.97 17.73
CA GLN A 195 38.70 -35.58 18.11
C GLN A 195 38.42 -36.82 18.95
N ASP A 196 39.25 -37.83 18.69
CA ASP A 196 39.48 -39.07 19.42
C ASP A 196 38.54 -40.26 19.18
N GLN A 197 38.90 -41.02 18.13
CA GLN A 197 39.20 -42.45 18.30
C GLN A 197 40.73 -42.62 18.30
N ARG A 198 41.32 -43.02 19.43
CA ARG A 198 42.55 -43.82 19.46
C ARG A 198 42.56 -44.75 20.68
N SER A 199 42.86 -46.02 20.36
CA SER A 199 43.24 -47.18 21.18
C SER A 199 42.27 -47.64 22.26
#